data_AF-A0A660N7D3-F1
#
_entry.id   AF-A0A660N7D3-F1
#
_cell.length_a   1.000
_cell.length_b   1.000
_cell.length_c   1.000
_cell.angle_alpha   90.00
_cell.angle_beta   90.00
_cell.angle_gamma   90.00
#
_symmetry.space_group_name_H-M   'P 1'
#
loop_
_entity.id
_entity.type
_entity.pdbx_description
1 polymer ?
#
loop_
_entity_poly.entity_id
_entity_poly.type
_entity_poly.pdbx_seq_one_letter_code
_entity_poly.pdbx_strand_id
1 'polypeptide(L)'
;MNLNYTQTEWLKNASKEEKIAFVIKGELEICTAFDFENDKRKYAPFARDVGIGGYFDTPEAAKQYGEKWLAEQRNNTDLPILDEEALGIATTNQDLAAQFAEKHFHLVKIIHLAAQNDDLCDDLEEFIEEMDVSDAEIFPLPPKQAAYLRDMVKDDERDEIYPLLCDNGLHGWLVLIEQPVITDGTPDCYSSSWGYTYYKWLYAESYEGVLKKAQEWSEQTAKNDFEKIQAKVQAA
;
A
#
# COMPACT_ATOMS: atom_id res chain seq x y z
N MET A 1 10.54 10.07 0.02
CA MET A 1 9.89 8.74 -0.20
C MET A 1 10.96 7.70 0.17
N ASN A 2 10.83 6.40 -0.10
CA ASN A 2 12.02 5.51 -0.09
C ASN A 2 11.98 4.69 -1.38
N LEU A 3 13.16 4.49 -2.00
CA LEU A 3 13.28 3.61 -3.17
C LEU A 3 12.91 2.18 -2.78
N ASN A 4 12.09 1.53 -3.60
CA ASN A 4 11.84 0.10 -3.44
C ASN A 4 13.04 -0.73 -3.96
N TYR A 5 12.98 -2.05 -3.76
CA TYR A 5 14.05 -2.96 -4.18
C TYR A 5 14.32 -2.89 -5.68
N THR A 6 13.27 -2.96 -6.52
CA THR A 6 13.40 -2.94 -7.99
C THR A 6 14.00 -1.62 -8.48
N GLN A 7 13.56 -0.49 -7.94
CA GLN A 7 14.13 0.84 -8.22
C GLN A 7 15.62 0.89 -7.82
N THR A 8 15.97 0.34 -6.66
CA THR A 8 17.36 0.29 -6.17
C THR A 8 18.25 -0.56 -7.08
N GLU A 9 17.79 -1.75 -7.47
CA GLU A 9 18.53 -2.64 -8.36
C GLU A 9 18.64 -2.09 -9.79
N TRP A 10 17.56 -1.49 -10.30
CA TRP A 10 17.58 -0.83 -11.60
C TRP A 10 18.57 0.34 -11.61
N LEU A 11 18.55 1.20 -10.59
CA LEU A 11 19.50 2.32 -10.46
C LEU A 11 20.96 1.86 -10.39
N LYS A 12 21.29 0.66 -9.92
CA LYS A 12 22.68 0.17 -9.96
C LYS A 12 23.18 -0.03 -11.40
N ASN A 13 22.30 -0.47 -12.30
CA ASN A 13 22.65 -0.89 -13.65
C ASN A 13 22.30 0.14 -14.74
N ALA A 14 21.38 1.06 -14.45
CA ALA A 14 20.95 2.09 -15.39
C ALA A 14 22.10 3.02 -15.81
N SER A 15 22.05 3.47 -17.06
CA SER A 15 22.93 4.50 -17.61
C SER A 15 22.75 5.83 -16.88
N LYS A 16 23.67 6.76 -17.12
CA LYS A 16 23.61 8.09 -16.50
C LYS A 16 22.36 8.84 -16.96
N GLU A 17 22.04 8.75 -18.24
CA GLU A 17 20.92 9.45 -18.87
C GLU A 17 19.58 8.91 -18.35
N GLU A 18 19.46 7.59 -18.19
CA GLU A 18 18.28 6.96 -17.58
C GLU A 18 18.10 7.37 -16.13
N LYS A 19 19.18 7.40 -15.34
CA LYS A 19 19.14 7.88 -13.95
C LYS A 19 18.63 9.32 -13.89
N ILE A 20 19.14 10.19 -14.74
CA ILE A 20 18.68 11.58 -14.81
C ILE A 20 17.20 11.63 -15.19
N ALA A 21 16.78 10.89 -16.22
CA ALA A 21 15.39 10.83 -16.67
C ALA A 21 14.42 10.37 -15.57
N PHE A 22 14.86 9.45 -14.70
CA PHE A 22 14.10 9.03 -13.52
C PHE A 22 14.03 10.14 -12.46
N VAL A 23 15.16 10.73 -12.09
CA VAL A 23 15.28 11.72 -11.01
C VAL A 23 14.50 13.01 -11.28
N ILE A 24 14.51 13.51 -12.53
CA ILE A 24 13.90 14.81 -12.86
C ILE A 24 12.38 14.86 -12.68
N LYS A 25 11.72 13.70 -12.61
CA LYS A 25 10.27 13.59 -12.35
C LYS A 25 9.92 13.83 -10.88
N GLY A 26 10.89 13.80 -9.96
CA GLY A 26 10.68 14.05 -8.53
C GLY A 26 10.62 15.51 -8.18
N GLU A 27 10.01 15.81 -7.03
CA GLU A 27 10.13 17.10 -6.37
C GLU A 27 11.48 17.21 -5.65
N LEU A 28 11.94 18.45 -5.48
CA LEU A 28 13.20 18.73 -4.77
C LEU A 28 12.98 18.62 -3.27
N GLU A 29 13.79 17.79 -2.63
CA GLU A 29 13.86 17.63 -1.18
C GLU A 29 15.26 17.99 -0.70
N ILE A 30 15.38 18.55 0.52
CA ILE A 30 16.66 18.84 1.15
C ILE A 30 16.83 17.94 2.37
N CYS A 31 17.77 17.00 2.27
CA CYS A 31 18.09 16.12 3.38
C CYS A 31 19.27 16.68 4.18
N THR A 32 19.20 16.52 5.50
CA THR A 32 20.31 16.84 6.40
C THR A 32 21.14 15.58 6.61
N ALA A 33 22.45 15.67 6.36
CA ALA A 33 23.43 14.65 6.69
C ALA A 33 24.31 15.15 7.84
N PHE A 34 24.69 14.25 8.74
CA PHE A 34 25.62 14.55 9.81
C PHE A 34 26.99 13.99 9.46
N ASP A 35 27.97 14.87 9.29
CA ASP A 35 29.36 14.48 9.18
C ASP A 35 29.91 14.26 10.60
N PHE A 36 29.99 12.99 10.98
CA PHE A 36 30.47 12.57 12.30
C PHE A 36 31.96 12.82 12.52
N GLU A 37 32.76 12.94 11.46
CA GLU A 37 34.20 13.19 11.59
C GLU A 37 34.49 14.65 11.94
N ASN A 38 33.70 15.57 11.40
CA ASN A 38 33.91 17.01 11.57
C ASN A 38 32.88 17.69 12.49
N ASP A 39 31.96 16.92 13.07
CA ASP A 39 30.82 17.39 13.88
C ASP A 39 30.03 18.52 13.19
N LYS A 40 29.81 18.34 11.87
CA LYS A 40 29.17 19.36 11.02
C LYS A 40 27.92 18.81 10.36
N ARG A 41 26.87 19.62 10.40
CA ARG A 41 25.68 19.40 9.57
C ARG A 41 25.99 19.78 8.13
N LYS A 42 25.63 18.89 7.22
CA LYS A 42 25.68 19.09 5.77
C LYS A 42 24.28 18.90 5.20
N TYR A 43 24.05 19.48 4.04
CA TYR A 43 22.78 19.43 3.35
C TYR A 43 23.00 18.91 1.95
N ALA A 44 22.13 18.04 1.46
CA ALA A 44 22.19 17.53 0.10
C ALA A 44 20.81 17.63 -0.54
N PRO A 45 20.72 18.07 -1.80
CA PRO A 45 19.47 18.06 -2.54
C PRO A 45 19.19 16.64 -3.07
N PHE A 46 17.94 16.25 -3.03
CA PHE A 46 17.43 14.96 -3.50
C PHE A 46 16.21 15.18 -4.39
N ALA A 47 15.97 14.25 -5.32
CA ALA A 47 14.67 14.08 -5.95
C ALA A 47 14.42 12.60 -6.18
N ARG A 48 13.20 12.12 -5.91
CA ARG A 48 12.86 10.68 -5.84
C ARG A 48 13.89 9.87 -5.03
N ASP A 49 14.31 10.41 -3.88
CA ASP A 49 15.29 9.80 -2.96
C ASP A 49 16.67 9.51 -3.58
N VAL A 50 16.98 10.11 -4.72
CA VAL A 50 18.31 10.07 -5.32
C VAL A 50 19.00 11.41 -5.10
N GLY A 51 20.22 11.37 -4.55
CA GLY A 51 21.02 12.56 -4.31
C GLY A 51 21.43 13.25 -5.61
N ILE A 52 21.28 14.57 -5.65
CA ILE A 52 21.62 15.43 -6.77
C ILE A 52 22.93 16.16 -6.45
N GLY A 53 24.01 15.84 -7.17
CA GLY A 53 25.30 16.48 -6.95
C GLY A 53 26.00 16.00 -5.68
N GLY A 54 26.07 16.85 -4.64
CA GLY A 54 26.88 16.59 -3.45
C GLY A 54 26.37 17.28 -2.18
N TYR A 55 27.27 17.43 -1.20
CA TYR A 55 26.97 18.02 0.11
C TYR A 55 27.33 19.51 0.17
N PHE A 56 26.49 20.28 0.86
CA PHE A 56 26.58 21.73 1.01
C PHE A 56 26.57 22.11 2.50
N ASP A 57 27.13 23.28 2.83
CA ASP A 57 27.19 23.80 4.20
C ASP A 57 25.87 24.41 4.69
N THR A 58 25.02 24.87 3.76
CA THR A 58 23.74 25.50 4.09
C THR A 58 22.58 24.87 3.28
N PRO A 59 21.37 24.81 3.84
CA PRO A 59 20.20 24.29 3.13
C PRO A 59 19.84 25.16 1.93
N GLU A 60 20.05 26.48 2.00
CA GLU A 60 19.80 27.40 0.88
C GLU A 60 20.72 27.13 -0.31
N ALA A 61 22.01 26.82 -0.07
CA ALA A 61 22.95 26.49 -1.13
C ALA A 61 22.60 25.16 -1.80
N ALA A 62 22.23 24.14 -1.02
CA ALA A 62 21.74 22.87 -1.53
C ALA A 62 20.47 23.06 -2.37
N LYS A 63 19.53 23.88 -1.89
CA LYS A 63 18.29 24.20 -2.60
C LYS A 63 18.55 24.91 -3.93
N GLN A 64 19.34 25.99 -3.93
CA GLN A 64 19.67 26.72 -5.15
C GLN A 64 20.35 25.83 -6.19
N TYR A 65 21.26 24.95 -5.76
CA TYR A 65 21.90 24.00 -6.66
C TYR A 65 20.88 23.00 -7.23
N GLY A 66 20.05 22.39 -6.38
CA GLY A 66 19.04 21.41 -6.78
C GLY A 66 18.00 21.99 -7.73
N GLU A 67 17.47 23.19 -7.44
CA GLU A 67 16.50 23.88 -8.30
C GLU A 67 17.10 24.17 -9.69
N LYS A 68 18.32 24.69 -9.72
CA LYS A 68 19.04 24.96 -10.98
C LYS A 68 19.26 23.68 -11.78
N TRP A 69 19.77 22.64 -11.13
CA TRP A 69 20.05 21.36 -11.78
C TRP A 69 18.78 20.72 -12.35
N LEU A 70 17.69 20.68 -11.58
CA LEU A 70 16.41 20.15 -12.04
C LEU A 70 15.85 20.96 -13.21
N ALA A 71 15.93 22.28 -13.15
CA ALA A 71 15.49 23.14 -14.26
C ALA A 71 16.31 22.90 -15.53
N GLU A 72 17.63 22.74 -15.42
CA GLU A 72 18.50 22.43 -16.56
C GLU A 72 18.16 21.06 -17.16
N GLN A 73 18.03 20.02 -16.34
CA GLN A 73 17.79 18.66 -16.84
C GLN A 73 16.35 18.45 -17.34
N ARG A 74 15.34 19.11 -16.77
CA ARG A 74 13.95 19.05 -17.27
C ARG A 74 13.80 19.69 -18.66
N ASN A 75 14.68 20.62 -19.02
CA ASN A 75 14.72 21.21 -20.35
C ASN A 75 15.61 20.43 -21.32
N ASN A 76 16.27 19.35 -20.88
CA ASN A 76 17.12 18.52 -21.71
C ASN A 76 16.26 17.52 -22.52
N THR A 77 16.15 17.76 -23.83
CA THR A 77 15.38 16.93 -24.77
C THR A 77 16.08 15.64 -25.18
N ASP A 78 17.35 15.46 -24.82
CA ASP A 78 18.14 14.28 -25.19
C ASP A 78 17.97 13.12 -24.19
N LEU A 79 17.21 13.32 -23.11
CA LEU A 79 16.97 12.29 -22.11
C LEU A 79 16.00 11.21 -22.62
N PRO A 80 16.24 9.92 -22.30
CA PRO A 80 15.34 8.85 -22.70
C PRO A 80 13.98 8.97 -22.00
N ILE A 81 12.92 8.59 -22.70
CA ILE A 81 11.59 8.40 -22.09
C ILE A 81 11.58 7.00 -21.46
N LEU A 82 11.43 6.96 -20.14
CA LEU A 82 11.34 5.71 -19.39
C LEU A 82 9.90 5.17 -19.38
N ASP A 83 9.75 3.92 -19.78
CA ASP A 83 8.56 3.12 -19.49
C ASP A 83 8.69 2.51 -18.08
N GLU A 84 8.31 3.27 -17.06
CA GLU A 84 8.55 2.92 -15.66
C GLU A 84 7.75 1.68 -15.22
N GLU A 85 6.58 1.44 -15.82
CA GLU A 85 5.75 0.25 -15.55
C GLU A 85 6.41 -1.01 -16.10
N ALA A 86 6.84 -0.99 -17.37
CA ALA A 86 7.55 -2.13 -17.97
C ALA A 86 8.89 -2.43 -17.26
N LEU A 87 9.53 -1.40 -16.71
CA LEU A 87 10.76 -1.53 -15.93
C LEU A 87 10.52 -1.93 -14.46
N GLY A 88 9.26 -1.92 -13.98
CA GLY A 88 8.92 -2.19 -12.58
C GLY A 88 9.45 -1.12 -11.60
N ILE A 89 9.75 0.09 -12.09
CA ILE A 89 10.28 1.20 -11.30
C ILE A 89 9.25 2.31 -11.04
N ALA A 90 8.00 2.09 -11.45
CA ALA A 90 6.88 2.99 -11.17
C ALA A 90 6.69 3.21 -9.65
N THR A 91 6.08 4.34 -9.30
CA THR A 91 5.81 4.73 -7.90
C THR A 91 4.44 4.28 -7.41
N THR A 92 3.69 3.51 -8.21
CA THR A 92 2.31 3.12 -7.95
C THR A 92 2.08 2.61 -6.52
N ASN A 93 2.94 1.71 -6.02
CA ASN A 93 2.80 1.18 -4.66
C ASN A 93 3.10 2.23 -3.57
N GLN A 94 4.07 3.10 -3.79
CA GLN A 94 4.39 4.20 -2.86
C GLN A 94 3.28 5.25 -2.84
N ASP A 95 2.71 5.56 -3.99
CA ASP A 95 1.62 6.52 -4.15
C ASP A 95 0.35 5.99 -3.46
N LEU A 96 0.05 4.70 -3.64
CA LEU A 96 -1.02 4.03 -2.91
C LEU A 96 -0.74 4.05 -1.39
N ALA A 97 0.45 3.65 -0.95
CA ALA A 97 0.79 3.67 0.48
C ALA A 97 0.61 5.07 1.10
N ALA A 98 1.05 6.12 0.40
CA ALA A 98 0.87 7.50 0.83
C ALA A 98 -0.61 7.92 0.90
N GLN A 99 -1.43 7.49 -0.06
CA GLN A 99 -2.87 7.76 -0.09
C GLN A 99 -3.60 7.20 1.14
N PHE A 100 -3.14 6.05 1.66
CA PHE A 100 -3.79 5.34 2.77
C PHE A 100 -3.08 5.50 4.13
N ALA A 101 -1.94 6.20 4.19
CA ALA A 101 -1.11 6.31 5.41
C ALA A 101 -1.83 6.93 6.61
N GLU A 102 -2.78 7.85 6.39
CA GLU A 102 -3.51 8.54 7.45
C GLU A 102 -4.93 7.98 7.66
N LYS A 103 -5.25 6.84 7.05
CA LYS A 103 -6.59 6.27 7.14
C LYS A 103 -6.78 5.49 8.44
N HIS A 104 -8.04 5.39 8.86
CA HIS A 104 -8.42 4.80 10.13
C HIS A 104 -8.54 3.27 10.07
N PHE A 105 -7.64 2.62 9.33
CA PHE A 105 -7.56 1.17 9.21
C PHE A 105 -6.13 0.75 8.87
N HIS A 106 -5.79 -0.51 9.15
CA HIS A 106 -4.56 -1.15 8.67
C HIS A 106 -4.89 -2.34 7.77
N LEU A 107 -3.94 -2.69 6.91
CA LEU A 107 -3.94 -3.95 6.18
C LEU A 107 -3.14 -4.96 6.99
N VAL A 108 -3.76 -6.09 7.32
CA VAL A 108 -3.17 -7.12 8.19
C VAL A 108 -2.58 -8.26 7.37
N LYS A 109 -3.36 -8.78 6.42
CA LYS A 109 -2.99 -9.91 5.55
C LYS A 109 -3.27 -9.52 4.10
N ILE A 110 -2.34 -9.79 3.20
CA ILE A 110 -2.47 -9.48 1.76
C ILE A 110 -2.15 -10.76 0.98
N ILE A 111 -3.16 -11.30 0.30
CA ILE A 111 -3.06 -12.55 -0.45
C ILE A 111 -3.39 -12.26 -1.91
N HIS A 112 -2.48 -12.60 -2.81
CA HIS A 112 -2.73 -12.56 -4.25
C HIS A 112 -3.10 -13.96 -4.73
N LEU A 113 -4.38 -14.18 -5.04
CA LEU A 113 -4.92 -15.52 -5.31
C LEU A 113 -4.25 -16.19 -6.51
N ALA A 114 -3.96 -15.43 -7.57
CA ALA A 114 -3.29 -15.97 -8.74
C ALA A 114 -1.87 -16.50 -8.46
N ALA A 115 -1.24 -16.10 -7.34
CA ALA A 115 0.08 -16.58 -6.92
C ALA A 115 0.03 -17.85 -6.05
N GLN A 116 -1.16 -18.40 -5.78
CA GLN A 116 -1.36 -19.54 -4.86
C GLN A 116 -1.48 -20.89 -5.60
N ASN A 117 -0.88 -21.03 -6.79
CA ASN A 117 -1.02 -22.24 -7.62
C ASN A 117 -0.30 -23.46 -7.06
N ASP A 118 0.89 -23.25 -6.48
CA ASP A 118 1.78 -24.35 -6.08
C ASP A 118 1.71 -24.63 -4.57
N ASP A 119 1.41 -23.60 -3.77
CA ASP A 119 1.33 -23.68 -2.32
C ASP A 119 0.33 -22.63 -1.83
N LEU A 120 -0.70 -23.08 -1.10
CA LEU A 120 -1.66 -22.19 -0.45
C LEU A 120 -1.03 -21.67 0.82
N CYS A 121 -1.05 -20.35 1.04
CA CYS A 121 -0.62 -19.82 2.33
C CYS A 121 -1.62 -20.17 3.43
N ASP A 122 -1.10 -20.40 4.65
CA ASP A 122 -1.92 -20.69 5.85
C ASP A 122 -3.05 -19.67 6.06
N ASP A 123 -2.81 -18.40 5.74
CA ASP A 123 -3.81 -17.33 5.86
C ASP A 123 -5.00 -17.49 4.91
N LEU A 124 -4.78 -18.05 3.72
CA LEU A 124 -5.84 -18.36 2.77
C LEU A 124 -6.63 -19.59 3.23
N GLU A 125 -5.95 -20.59 3.78
CA GLU A 125 -6.60 -21.77 4.36
C GLU A 125 -7.50 -21.38 5.54
N GLU A 126 -6.98 -20.59 6.48
CA GLU A 126 -7.75 -20.06 7.62
C GLU A 126 -8.98 -19.28 7.13
N PHE A 127 -8.82 -18.39 6.14
CA PHE A 127 -9.94 -17.68 5.55
C PHE A 127 -11.02 -18.64 5.01
N ILE A 128 -10.63 -19.65 4.23
CA ILE A 128 -11.56 -20.60 3.62
C ILE A 128 -12.26 -21.45 4.68
N GLU A 129 -11.56 -21.91 5.71
CA GLU A 129 -12.11 -22.71 6.81
C GLU A 129 -13.18 -21.96 7.59
N GLU A 130 -12.92 -20.67 7.85
CA GLU A 130 -13.81 -19.78 8.60
C GLU A 130 -14.93 -19.17 7.75
N MET A 131 -14.76 -19.14 6.42
CA MET A 131 -15.69 -18.51 5.47
C MET A 131 -17.11 -19.04 5.64
N ASP A 132 -18.06 -18.24 6.13
CA ASP A 132 -19.46 -18.60 6.29
C ASP A 132 -20.39 -18.07 5.17
N VAL A 133 -21.70 -18.35 5.26
CA VAL A 133 -22.67 -17.95 4.22
C VAL A 133 -22.80 -16.42 4.11
N SER A 134 -22.40 -15.67 5.13
CA SER A 134 -22.35 -14.20 5.15
C SER A 134 -21.11 -13.61 4.46
N ASP A 135 -20.09 -14.44 4.16
CA ASP A 135 -18.90 -14.04 3.40
C ASP A 135 -19.10 -14.10 1.87
N ALA A 136 -20.28 -14.51 1.40
CA ALA A 136 -20.65 -14.49 -0.01
C ALA A 136 -20.68 -13.06 -0.62
N GLU A 137 -20.71 -12.02 0.22
CA GLU A 137 -20.52 -10.62 -0.23
C GLU A 137 -19.05 -10.24 -0.42
N ILE A 138 -18.14 -10.94 0.26
CA ILE A 138 -16.70 -10.70 0.23
C ILE A 138 -16.10 -11.44 -0.96
N PHE A 139 -16.38 -12.74 -1.04
CA PHE A 139 -15.85 -13.64 -2.05
C PHE A 139 -16.99 -14.02 -2.98
N PRO A 140 -16.97 -13.61 -4.26
CA PRO A 140 -18.14 -13.72 -5.14
C PRO A 140 -18.35 -15.15 -5.67
N LEU A 141 -18.31 -16.13 -4.78
CA LEU A 141 -18.68 -17.51 -5.03
C LEU A 141 -20.15 -17.75 -4.68
N PRO A 142 -20.90 -18.46 -5.54
CA PRO A 142 -22.16 -19.10 -5.16
C PRO A 142 -22.04 -19.89 -3.85
N PRO A 143 -23.05 -19.86 -2.95
CA PRO A 143 -22.98 -20.52 -1.65
C PRO A 143 -22.62 -22.01 -1.69
N LYS A 144 -23.02 -22.72 -2.77
CA LYS A 144 -22.66 -24.13 -2.97
C LYS A 144 -21.15 -24.32 -3.26
N GLN A 145 -20.56 -23.42 -4.04
CA GLN A 145 -19.13 -23.46 -4.34
C GLN A 145 -18.32 -22.99 -3.13
N ALA A 146 -18.81 -22.02 -2.36
CA ALA A 146 -18.19 -21.63 -1.09
C ALA A 146 -18.17 -22.79 -0.08
N ALA A 147 -19.27 -23.53 0.05
CA ALA A 147 -19.32 -24.73 0.88
C ALA A 147 -18.35 -25.82 0.38
N TYR A 148 -18.33 -26.05 -0.93
CA TYR A 148 -17.42 -27.02 -1.54
C TYR A 148 -15.95 -26.64 -1.31
N LEU A 149 -15.59 -25.37 -1.49
CA LEU A 149 -14.24 -24.86 -1.22
C LEU A 149 -13.81 -25.10 0.23
N ARG A 150 -14.73 -24.93 1.20
CA ARG A 150 -14.47 -25.22 2.61
C ARG A 150 -14.24 -26.72 2.86
N ASP A 151 -15.01 -27.58 2.22
CA ASP A 151 -14.88 -29.03 2.36
C ASP A 151 -13.53 -29.50 1.79
N MET A 152 -13.06 -28.91 0.68
CA MET A 152 -11.76 -29.23 0.08
C MET A 152 -10.57 -28.95 1.02
N VAL A 153 -10.58 -27.85 1.78
CA VAL A 153 -9.53 -27.58 2.77
C VAL A 153 -9.55 -28.64 3.89
N LYS A 154 -10.75 -29.01 4.36
CA LYS A 154 -10.90 -30.02 5.43
C LYS A 154 -10.49 -31.42 5.00
N ASP A 155 -10.75 -31.76 3.75
CA ASP A 155 -10.44 -33.06 3.16
C ASP A 155 -9.01 -33.12 2.60
N ASP A 156 -8.20 -32.06 2.80
CA ASP A 156 -6.81 -31.91 2.33
C ASP A 156 -6.67 -31.98 0.80
N GLU A 157 -7.69 -31.54 0.06
CA GLU A 157 -7.74 -31.46 -1.41
C GLU A 157 -7.17 -30.11 -1.92
N ARG A 158 -6.01 -29.72 -1.40
CA ARG A 158 -5.38 -28.40 -1.65
C ARG A 158 -5.14 -28.11 -3.14
N ASP A 159 -4.74 -29.14 -3.89
CA ASP A 159 -4.41 -29.05 -5.31
C ASP A 159 -5.59 -28.62 -6.19
N GLU A 160 -6.83 -28.81 -5.72
CA GLU A 160 -8.06 -28.52 -6.47
C GLU A 160 -8.62 -27.11 -6.15
N ILE A 161 -8.13 -26.45 -5.10
CA ILE A 161 -8.60 -25.13 -4.68
C ILE A 161 -8.27 -24.07 -5.72
N TYR A 162 -7.02 -24.00 -6.17
CA TYR A 162 -6.60 -23.01 -7.17
C TYR A 162 -7.35 -23.15 -8.51
N PRO A 163 -7.52 -24.36 -9.08
CA PRO A 163 -8.41 -24.58 -10.22
C PRO A 163 -9.83 -24.04 -10.00
N LEU A 164 -10.44 -24.32 -8.85
CA LEU A 164 -11.79 -23.83 -8.54
C LEU A 164 -11.84 -22.29 -8.50
N LEU A 165 -10.84 -21.63 -7.91
CA LEU A 165 -10.76 -20.18 -7.91
C LEU A 165 -10.66 -19.62 -9.33
N CYS A 166 -9.81 -20.23 -10.17
CA CYS A 166 -9.64 -19.83 -11.57
C CYS A 166 -10.90 -20.01 -12.41
N ASP A 167 -11.61 -21.13 -12.23
CA ASP A 167 -12.86 -21.41 -12.95
C ASP A 167 -13.97 -20.39 -12.62
N ASN A 168 -13.88 -19.76 -11.45
CA ASN A 168 -14.77 -18.67 -11.04
C ASN A 168 -14.20 -17.27 -11.33
N GLY A 169 -13.06 -17.19 -12.03
CA GLY A 169 -12.41 -15.94 -12.40
C GLY A 169 -11.80 -15.17 -11.23
N LEU A 170 -11.48 -15.87 -10.14
CA LEU A 170 -10.96 -15.26 -8.91
C LEU A 170 -9.44 -15.27 -8.92
N HIS A 171 -8.85 -14.20 -9.45
CA HIS A 171 -7.40 -14.06 -9.60
C HIS A 171 -6.81 -12.92 -8.75
N GLY A 172 -7.68 -12.10 -8.18
CA GLY A 172 -7.31 -10.84 -7.55
C GLY A 172 -6.67 -10.94 -6.18
N TRP A 173 -6.96 -9.93 -5.39
CA TRP A 173 -6.40 -9.67 -4.08
C TRP A 173 -7.45 -9.90 -3.01
N LEU A 174 -7.13 -10.77 -2.05
CA LEU A 174 -7.88 -10.98 -0.82
C LEU A 174 -7.09 -10.36 0.33
N VAL A 175 -7.67 -9.38 1.01
CA VAL A 175 -6.98 -8.61 2.06
C VAL A 175 -7.81 -8.57 3.32
N LEU A 176 -7.18 -8.89 4.45
CA LEU A 176 -7.74 -8.67 5.77
C LEU A 176 -7.41 -7.26 6.21
N ILE A 177 -8.43 -6.49 6.54
CA ILE A 177 -8.27 -5.16 7.12
C ILE A 177 -8.71 -5.15 8.57
N GLU A 178 -8.08 -4.28 9.36
CA GLU A 178 -8.42 -4.02 10.75
C GLU A 178 -8.69 -2.53 10.99
N GLN A 179 -9.65 -2.21 11.84
CA GLN A 179 -9.98 -0.85 12.23
C GLN A 179 -10.26 -0.79 13.75
N PRO A 180 -9.70 0.19 14.49
CA PRO A 180 -9.96 0.29 15.91
C PRO A 180 -11.40 0.77 16.14
N VAL A 181 -11.98 0.36 17.25
CA VAL A 181 -13.31 0.83 17.66
C VAL A 181 -13.20 2.27 18.18
N ILE A 182 -14.10 3.13 17.71
CA ILE A 182 -14.24 4.47 18.28
C ILE A 182 -14.99 4.36 19.60
N THR A 183 -14.37 4.81 20.69
CA THR A 183 -14.89 4.61 22.04
C THR A 183 -15.67 5.81 22.58
N ASP A 184 -15.33 7.03 22.14
CA ASP A 184 -15.96 8.27 22.58
C ASP A 184 -15.64 9.43 21.62
N GLY A 185 -16.45 10.49 21.65
CA GLY A 185 -16.22 11.76 20.96
C GLY A 185 -17.18 12.06 19.80
N THR A 186 -16.72 12.93 18.90
CA THR A 186 -17.44 13.39 17.70
C THR A 186 -16.65 13.07 16.44
N PRO A 187 -17.24 13.15 15.24
CA PRO A 187 -16.51 12.97 13.98
C PRO A 187 -15.25 13.84 13.84
N ASP A 188 -15.25 15.02 14.45
CA ASP A 188 -14.13 15.98 14.39
C ASP A 188 -13.06 15.74 15.47
N CYS A 189 -13.39 15.03 16.55
CA CYS A 189 -12.49 14.77 17.68
C CYS A 189 -12.97 13.56 18.48
N TYR A 190 -12.23 12.46 18.39
CA TYR A 190 -12.62 11.20 19.02
C TYR A 190 -11.43 10.45 19.60
N SER A 191 -11.76 9.54 20.52
CA SER A 191 -10.84 8.52 21.03
C SER A 191 -11.18 7.16 20.41
N SER A 192 -10.16 6.42 20.02
CA SER A 192 -10.30 5.04 19.52
C SER A 192 -9.39 4.09 20.31
N SER A 193 -9.74 2.81 20.31
CA SER A 193 -8.96 1.78 20.98
C SER A 193 -8.68 0.62 20.04
N TRP A 194 -7.42 0.20 19.95
CA TRP A 194 -7.00 -1.04 19.32
C TRP A 194 -7.18 -2.27 20.23
N GLY A 195 -7.66 -2.08 21.47
CA GLY A 195 -8.04 -3.18 22.37
C GLY A 195 -9.35 -3.85 21.97
N TYR A 196 -10.16 -3.18 21.15
CA TYR A 196 -11.33 -3.72 20.47
C TYR A 196 -11.23 -3.31 19.01
N THR A 197 -11.19 -4.28 18.11
CA THR A 197 -10.89 -4.05 16.70
C THR A 197 -11.93 -4.73 15.83
N TYR A 198 -12.34 -4.05 14.76
CA TYR A 198 -13.13 -4.64 13.69
C TYR A 198 -12.21 -5.26 12.66
N TYR A 199 -12.55 -6.46 12.19
CA TYR A 199 -11.86 -7.13 11.11
C TYR A 199 -12.81 -7.32 9.94
N LYS A 200 -12.29 -7.19 8.72
CA LYS A 200 -13.05 -7.49 7.51
C LYS A 200 -12.13 -8.02 6.43
N TRP A 201 -12.50 -9.16 5.85
CA TRP A 201 -11.90 -9.60 4.59
C TRP A 201 -12.54 -8.84 3.43
N LEU A 202 -11.72 -8.46 2.45
CA LEU A 202 -12.16 -7.78 1.24
C LEU A 202 -11.46 -8.38 0.03
N TYR A 203 -12.22 -8.57 -1.04
CA TYR A 203 -11.71 -9.07 -2.32
C TYR A 203 -11.93 -8.07 -3.45
N ALA A 204 -10.97 -7.96 -4.36
CA ALA A 204 -11.15 -7.34 -5.67
C ALA A 204 -10.08 -7.82 -6.67
N GLU A 205 -10.36 -7.73 -7.97
CA GLU A 205 -9.40 -8.11 -9.03
C GLU A 205 -8.13 -7.25 -9.06
N SER A 206 -8.17 -6.05 -8.49
CA SER A 206 -6.98 -5.19 -8.36
C SER A 206 -6.77 -4.75 -6.91
N TYR A 207 -5.51 -4.53 -6.54
CA TYR A 207 -5.13 -4.10 -5.21
C TYR A 207 -5.76 -2.74 -4.86
N GLU A 208 -5.78 -1.81 -5.81
CA GLU A 208 -6.47 -0.51 -5.67
C GLU A 208 -7.97 -0.68 -5.46
N GLY A 209 -8.57 -1.69 -6.08
CA GLY A 209 -9.97 -2.04 -5.88
C GLY A 209 -10.24 -2.46 -4.43
N VAL A 210 -9.34 -3.24 -3.84
CA VAL A 210 -9.46 -3.64 -2.43
C VAL A 210 -9.30 -2.42 -1.51
N LEU A 211 -8.33 -1.55 -1.78
CA LEU A 211 -8.09 -0.36 -0.96
C LEU A 211 -9.28 0.62 -0.99
N LYS A 212 -9.96 0.75 -2.14
CA LYS A 212 -11.20 1.54 -2.23
C LYS A 212 -12.32 0.94 -1.38
N LYS A 213 -12.53 -0.38 -1.47
CA LYS A 213 -13.51 -1.09 -0.62
C LYS A 213 -13.17 -0.94 0.87
N ALA A 214 -11.88 -0.96 1.22
CA ALA A 214 -11.42 -0.77 2.59
C ALA A 214 -11.76 0.61 3.12
N GLN A 215 -11.53 1.65 2.30
CA GLN A 215 -11.91 3.02 2.64
C GLN A 215 -13.42 3.15 2.86
N GLU A 216 -14.24 2.64 1.93
CA GLU A 216 -15.71 2.68 2.03
C GLU A 216 -16.23 1.97 3.28
N TRP A 217 -15.71 0.77 3.54
CA TRP A 217 -16.06 0.01 4.75
C TRP A 217 -15.63 0.74 6.02
N SER A 218 -14.44 1.36 6.01
CA SER A 218 -13.90 2.07 7.16
C SER A 218 -14.75 3.29 7.52
N GLU A 219 -15.12 4.09 6.52
CA GLU A 219 -16.00 5.26 6.69
C GLU A 219 -17.38 4.86 7.22
N GLN A 220 -17.96 3.78 6.69
CA GLN A 220 -19.25 3.29 7.17
C GLN A 220 -19.16 2.76 8.62
N THR A 221 -18.07 2.09 8.97
CA THR A 221 -17.83 1.55 10.32
C THR A 221 -17.66 2.68 11.32
N ALA A 222 -16.86 3.70 11.00
CA ALA A 222 -16.68 4.88 11.84
C ALA A 222 -18.03 5.61 12.06
N LYS A 223 -18.82 5.79 10.99
CA LYS A 223 -20.17 6.37 11.09
C LYS A 223 -21.06 5.59 12.05
N ASN A 224 -21.09 4.27 11.94
CA ASN A 224 -21.88 3.40 12.82
C ASN A 224 -21.46 3.54 14.30
N ASP A 225 -20.16 3.68 14.57
CA ASP A 225 -19.69 3.89 15.94
C ASP A 225 -20.13 5.23 16.51
N PHE A 226 -20.05 6.31 15.72
CA PHE A 226 -20.59 7.60 16.15
C PHE A 226 -22.09 7.57 16.42
N GLU A 227 -22.87 6.87 15.58
CA GLU A 227 -24.31 6.69 15.81
C GLU A 227 -24.58 5.94 17.13
N LYS A 228 -23.82 4.88 17.43
CA LYS A 228 -23.93 4.14 18.71
C LYS A 228 -23.57 5.03 19.90
N ILE A 229 -22.52 5.84 19.78
CA ILE A 229 -22.10 6.76 20.85
C ILE A 229 -23.20 7.80 21.10
N GLN A 230 -23.74 8.43 20.05
CA GLN A 230 -24.83 9.40 20.18
C GLN A 230 -26.08 8.80 20.82
N ALA A 231 -26.45 7.58 20.42
CA ALA A 231 -27.59 6.87 21.02
C ALA A 231 -27.39 6.60 22.52
N LYS A 232 -26.17 6.25 22.95
CA LYS A 232 -25.84 6.06 24.38
C LYS A 232 -25.96 7.37 25.17
N VAL A 233 -25.49 8.49 24.61
CA VAL A 233 -25.58 9.80 25.26
C VAL A 233 -27.03 10.27 25.39
N GLN A 234 -27.88 10.01 24.39
CA GLN A 234 -29.30 10.38 24.45
C GLN A 234 -30.15 9.52 25.40
N ALA A 235 -29.68 8.31 25.71
CA ALA A 235 -30.37 7.38 26.60
C ALA A 235 -29.95 7.50 28.09
N ALA A 236 -28.92 8.30 28.38
CA ALA A 236 -28.39 8.56 29.73
C ALA A 236 -28.97 9.85 30.33
#